data_AF-A0A847UXP2-F1
#
_entry.id   AF-A0A847UXP2-F1
#
_cell.length_a   1.000
_cell.length_b   1.000
_cell.length_c   1.000
_cell.angle_alpha   90.00
_cell.angle_beta   90.00
_cell.angle_gamma   90.00
#
_symmetry.space_group_name_H-M   'P 1'
#
loop_
_entity.id
_entity.type
_entity.pdbx_description
1 polymer ?
#
loop_
_entity_poly.entity_id
_entity_poly.type
_entity_poly.pdbx_seq_one_letter_code
_entity_poly.pdbx_strand_id
1 'polypeptide(L)'
;MCLAIPARIESITNGVAQCRVGEGDTFVSASLMLLDQEAGLGDYVIIHAGFAIRKLDLREAQESLTILRDLAQAYEQEQARYAMEAETRAKV
;
A
#
# COMPACT_ATOMS: atom_id res chain seq x y z
N MET A 1 1.44 4.68 -14.16
CA MET A 1 1.28 3.33 -13.59
C MET A 1 1.25 3.48 -12.08
N CYS A 2 0.13 3.17 -11.42
CA CYS A 2 0.01 3.19 -9.96
C CYS A 2 -0.08 1.76 -9.44
N LEU A 3 0.58 1.47 -8.32
CA LEU A 3 0.39 0.22 -7.60
C LEU A 3 -0.83 0.38 -6.69
N ALA A 4 -1.81 -0.52 -6.77
CA ALA A 4 -3.07 -0.43 -6.02
C ALA A 4 -2.88 -0.86 -4.55
N ILE A 5 -2.00 -0.17 -3.83
CA ILE A 5 -1.71 -0.45 -2.42
C ILE A 5 -2.91 0.01 -1.57
N PRO A 6 -3.50 -0.87 -0.75
CA PRO A 6 -4.55 -0.48 0.18
C PRO A 6 -4.10 0.63 1.13
N ALA A 7 -4.94 1.65 1.29
CA ALA A 7 -4.71 2.75 2.21
C ALA A 7 -5.82 2.82 3.26
N ARG A 8 -5.46 2.89 4.55
CA ARG A 8 -6.39 2.95 5.68
C ARG A 8 -6.75 4.39 5.99
N ILE A 9 -8.03 4.70 6.17
CA ILE A 9 -8.51 6.03 6.54
C ILE A 9 -8.20 6.31 8.01
N GLU A 10 -7.43 7.36 8.27
CA GLU A 10 -7.03 7.79 9.62
C GLU A 10 -7.75 9.07 10.08
N SER A 11 -8.16 9.93 9.15
CA SER A 11 -9.02 11.08 9.43
C SER A 11 -9.83 11.49 8.20
N ILE A 12 -10.94 12.20 8.40
CA ILE A 12 -11.78 12.74 7.32
C ILE A 12 -12.14 14.19 7.64
N THR A 13 -11.91 15.09 6.71
CA THR A 13 -12.26 16.52 6.80
C THR A 13 -12.91 16.96 5.50
N ASN A 14 -14.15 17.46 5.57
CA ASN A 14 -14.89 17.99 4.41
C ASN A 14 -14.93 17.05 3.19
N GLY A 15 -15.13 15.74 3.43
CA GLY A 15 -15.18 14.73 2.37
C GLY A 15 -13.82 14.31 1.78
N VAL A 16 -12.72 14.83 2.34
CA VAL A 16 -11.35 14.40 2.01
C VAL A 16 -10.79 13.58 3.17
N ALA A 17 -10.36 12.37 2.88
CA ALA A 17 -9.73 11.47 3.83
C ALA A 17 -8.20 11.63 3.82
N GLN A 18 -7.58 11.57 4.99
CA GLN A 18 -6.15 11.32 5.15
C GLN A 18 -5.98 9.81 5.34
N CYS A 19 -5.31 9.16 4.40
CA CYS A 19 -5.16 7.70 4.39
C CYS A 19 -3.70 7.30 4.57
N ARG A 20 -3.41 6.36 5.47
CA ARG A 20 -2.09 5.72 5.61
C ARG A 20 -1.93 4.61 4.59
N VAL A 21 -0.86 4.62 3.81
CA VAL A 21 -0.60 3.63 2.76
C VAL A 21 0.14 2.43 3.35
N GLY A 22 -0.42 1.23 3.20
CA GLY A 22 0.15 0.01 3.75
C GLY A 22 0.31 0.07 5.28
N GLU A 23 1.48 -0.39 5.76
CA GLU A 23 1.86 -0.35 7.19
C GLU A 23 2.94 0.70 7.51
N GLY A 24 3.35 1.50 6.53
CA GLY A 24 4.36 2.54 6.73
C GLY A 24 3.77 3.87 7.19
N ASP A 25 4.63 4.88 7.34
CA ASP A 25 4.26 6.25 7.74
C ASP A 25 3.93 7.17 6.55
N THR A 26 3.61 6.60 5.39
CA THR A 26 3.23 7.39 4.21
C THR A 26 1.74 7.70 4.24
N PHE A 27 1.39 8.98 4.14
CA PHE A 27 0.01 9.44 4.12
C PHE A 27 -0.33 10.09 2.78
N VAL A 28 -1.54 9.82 2.29
CA VAL A 28 -2.07 10.37 1.04
C VAL A 28 -3.48 10.92 1.30
N SER A 29 -3.77 12.08 0.75
CA SER A 29 -5.13 12.65 0.79
C SER A 29 -5.96 12.12 -0.39
N ALA A 30 -7.19 11.70 -0.10
CA ALA A 30 -8.11 11.21 -1.12
C ALA A 30 -9.51 11.77 -0.92
N SER A 31 -10.11 12.30 -1.99
CA SER A 31 -11.52 12.66 -2.00
C SER A 31 -12.39 11.40 -1.99
N LEU A 32 -13.39 11.35 -1.12
CA LEU A 32 -14.34 10.25 -1.00
C LEU A 32 -15.54 10.39 -1.95
N MET A 33 -15.60 11.47 -2.74
CA MET A 33 -16.74 11.83 -3.59
C MET A 33 -17.14 10.75 -4.61
N LEU A 34 -16.18 9.93 -5.05
CA LEU A 34 -16.39 8.92 -6.10
C LEU A 34 -16.69 7.52 -5.55
N LEU A 35 -16.80 7.36 -4.23
CA LEU A 35 -17.14 6.06 -3.64
C LEU A 35 -18.64 5.80 -3.74
N ASP A 36 -19.00 4.61 -4.22
CA ASP A 36 -20.38 4.13 -4.23
C ASP A 36 -20.93 3.82 -2.83
N GLN A 37 -20.03 3.61 -1.86
CA GLN A 37 -20.34 3.23 -0.49
C GLN A 37 -19.70 4.20 0.49
N GLU A 38 -20.39 4.49 1.59
CA GLU A 38 -19.80 5.30 2.66
C GLU A 38 -18.56 4.60 3.26
N ALA A 39 -17.49 5.37 3.40
CA ALA A 39 -16.24 4.96 4.04
C ALA A 39 -15.96 5.85 5.25
N GLY A 40 -15.57 5.22 6.35
CA GLY A 40 -15.27 5.85 7.63
C GLY A 40 -13.86 5.55 8.12
N LEU A 41 -13.57 5.99 9.34
CA LEU A 41 -12.29 5.72 10.01
C LEU A 41 -12.02 4.23 10.11
N GLY A 42 -10.80 3.82 9.78
CA GLY A 42 -10.36 2.42 9.80
C GLY A 42 -10.72 1.62 8.56
N ASP A 43 -11.58 2.13 7.67
CA ASP A 43 -11.83 1.50 6.37
C ASP A 43 -10.59 1.59 5.47
N TYR A 44 -10.46 0.60 4.59
CA TYR A 44 -9.41 0.57 3.58
C TYR A 44 -9.97 0.98 2.22
N VAL A 45 -9.20 1.75 1.47
CA VAL A 45 -9.57 2.23 0.14
C VAL A 45 -8.42 2.07 -0.86
N ILE A 46 -8.79 1.92 -2.12
CA ILE A 46 -7.86 2.09 -3.25
C ILE A 46 -7.94 3.54 -3.72
N ILE A 47 -6.77 4.17 -3.83
CA ILE A 47 -6.64 5.56 -4.26
C ILE A 47 -6.12 5.61 -5.69
N HIS A 48 -6.77 6.42 -6.51
CA HIS A 48 -6.30 6.74 -7.86
C HIS A 48 -6.48 8.23 -8.14
N ALA A 49 -5.40 8.89 -8.59
CA ALA A 49 -5.42 10.31 -8.95
C ALA A 49 -6.02 11.25 -7.89
N GLY A 50 -5.83 10.95 -6.60
CA GLY A 50 -6.36 11.76 -5.48
C GLY A 50 -7.80 11.46 -5.09
N PHE A 51 -8.40 10.40 -5.62
CA PHE A 51 -9.75 9.95 -5.26
C PHE A 51 -9.72 8.53 -4.71
N ALA A 52 -10.54 8.27 -3.70
CA ALA A 52 -10.89 6.92 -3.31
C ALA A 52 -11.86 6.37 -4.36
N ILE A 53 -11.46 5.30 -5.06
CA ILE A 53 -12.24 4.71 -6.16
C ILE A 53 -12.92 3.41 -5.76
N ARG A 54 -12.49 2.80 -4.64
CA ARG A 54 -13.04 1.54 -4.15
C ARG A 54 -12.77 1.40 -2.66
N LYS A 55 -13.81 1.03 -1.90
CA LYS A 55 -13.69 0.56 -0.51
C LYS A 55 -13.38 -0.94 -0.50
N LEU A 56 -12.49 -1.34 0.38
CA LEU A 56 -12.09 -2.72 0.62
C LEU A 56 -12.66 -3.17 1.97
N ASP A 57 -13.03 -4.44 2.06
CA ASP A 57 -13.17 -5.05 3.38
C ASP A 57 -11.79 -5.32 4.01
N LEU A 58 -11.79 -5.53 5.32
CA LEU A 58 -10.55 -5.72 6.08
C LEU A 58 -9.74 -6.93 5.59
N ARG A 59 -10.42 -8.01 5.22
CA ARG A 59 -9.76 -9.25 4.81
C ARG A 59 -9.08 -9.07 3.46
N GLU A 60 -9.78 -8.50 2.49
CA GLU A 60 -9.22 -8.22 1.16
C GLU A 60 -7.99 -7.29 1.25
N ALA A 61 -8.09 -6.25 2.08
CA ALA A 61 -6.99 -5.33 2.33
C ALA A 61 -5.78 -6.05 2.95
N GLN A 62 -6.00 -6.89 3.96
CA GLN A 62 -4.93 -7.65 4.61
C GLN A 62 -4.27 -8.65 3.67
N GLU A 63 -5.05 -9.44 2.92
CA GLU A 63 -4.53 -10.40 1.94
C GLU A 63 -3.66 -9.69 0.89
N SER A 64 -4.12 -8.55 0.37
CA SER A 64 -3.36 -7.74 -0.60
C SER A 64 -2.05 -7.23 0.00
N LEU A 65 -2.08 -6.74 1.24
CA LEU A 65 -0.90 -6.23 1.94
C LEU A 65 0.12 -7.33 2.26
N THR A 66 -0.35 -8.53 2.63
CA THR A 66 0.52 -9.69 2.85
C THR A 66 1.25 -10.06 1.57
N ILE A 67 0.53 -10.19 0.45
CA ILE A 67 1.15 -10.53 -0.84
C ILE A 67 2.22 -9.49 -1.22
N LEU A 68 1.91 -8.20 -1.07
CA LEU A 68 2.86 -7.13 -1.37
C LEU A 68 4.13 -7.20 -0.51
N ARG A 69 4.00 -7.60 0.77
CA ARG A 69 5.15 -7.79 1.67
C ARG A 69 5.97 -9.00 1.30
N ASP A 70 5.32 -10.12 1.00
CA ASP A 70 6.00 -11.36 0.62
C ASP A 70 6.83 -11.14 -0.66
N LEU A 71 6.26 -10.42 -1.63
CA LEU A 71 6.98 -9.97 -2.81
C LEU A 71 8.18 -9.10 -2.44
N ALA A 72 7.99 -8.05 -1.64
CA ALA A 72 9.09 -7.17 -1.23
C ALA A 72 10.23 -7.94 -0.54
N GLN A 73 9.90 -8.86 0.36
CA GLN A 73 10.88 -9.70 1.05
C GLN A 73 11.61 -10.65 0.11
N ALA A 74 10.90 -11.28 -0.82
CA ALA A 74 11.51 -12.15 -1.83
C ALA A 74 12.52 -11.38 -2.70
N TYR A 75 12.17 -10.14 -3.10
CA TYR A 75 13.08 -9.27 -3.84
C TYR A 75 14.33 -8.91 -3.01
N GLU A 76 14.18 -8.53 -1.74
CA GLU A 76 15.32 -8.21 -0.86
C GLU A 76 16.27 -9.40 -0.67
N GLN A 77 15.73 -10.60 -0.46
CA GLN A 77 16.52 -11.82 -0.34
C GLN A 77 17.31 -12.13 -1.61
N GLU A 78 16.67 -11.96 -2.78
CA GLU A 78 17.32 -12.18 -4.06
C GLU A 78 18.47 -11.18 -4.28
N GLN A 79 18.24 -9.89 -3.98
CA GLN A 79 19.27 -8.84 -4.07
C GLN A 79 20.44 -9.11 -3.12
N ALA A 80 20.18 -9.52 -1.88
CA ALA A 80 21.23 -9.88 -0.92
C ALA A 80 22.06 -11.07 -1.41
N ARG A 81 21.42 -12.05 -2.05
CA ARG A 81 22.11 -13.22 -2.62
C ARG A 81 23.04 -12.82 -3.76
N TYR A 82 22.56 -11.99 -4.70
CA TYR A 82 23.40 -11.47 -5.79
C TYR A 82 24.56 -10.62 -5.28
N ALA A 83 24.35 -9.80 -4.24
CA ALA A 83 25.41 -8.99 -3.64
C ALA A 83 26.53 -9.88 -3.05
N MET A 84 26.17 -10.94 -2.31
CA MET A 84 27.14 -11.90 -1.77
C MET A 84 27.91 -12.66 -2.86
N GLU A 85 27.22 -13.09 -3.92
CA GLU A 85 27.84 -13.77 -5.07
C GLU A 85 28.85 -12.85 -5.79
N ALA A 86 28.51 -11.58 -5.98
CA ALA A 86 29.39 -10.59 -6.61
C ALA A 86 30.65 -10.32 -5.77
N GLU A 87 30.51 -10.15 -4.45
CA GLU A 87 31.65 -9.96 -3.55
C GLU A 87 32.58 -11.18 -3.50
N THR A 88 32.02 -12.38 -3.55
CA THR A 88 32.79 -13.62 -3.58
C THR A 88 33.61 -13.73 -4.87
N ARG A 89 33.01 -13.39 -6.01
CA ARG A 89 33.69 -13.39 -7.32
C ARG A 89 34.80 -12.34 -7.42
N ALA A 90 34.67 -11.20 -6.75
CA ALA A 90 35.67 -10.13 -6.76
C ALA A 90 36.93 -10.42 -5.93
N LYS A 91 36.89 -11.45 -5.05
CA LYS A 91 37.99 -11.84 -4.15
C LYS A 91 38.84 -13.01 -4.68
N VAL A 92 38.54 -13.52 -5.88
CA VAL A 92 39.28 -14.58 -6.60
C VAL A 92 39.99 -13.97 -7.79
#